data_AF-A0A699Z4U5-F1
#
_entry.id   AF-A0A699Z4U5-F1
#
_cell.length_a   1.000
_cell.length_b   1.000
_cell.length_c   1.000
_cell.angle_alpha   90.00
_cell.angle_beta   90.00
_cell.angle_gamma   90.00
#
_symmetry.space_group_name_H-M   'P 1'
#
loop_
_entity.id
_entity.type
_entity.pdbx_description
1 polymer ?
#
loop_
_entity_poly.entity_id
_entity_poly.type
_entity_poly.pdbx_seq_one_letter_code
_entity_poly.pdbx_strand_id
1 'polypeptide(L)'
;MSHSKFQGPSLTWTASRRALEVLVVKEEHFSRTDKGLGQLSHHQRLSQRLQRLNLDMLTMAGDGNCQVGFQGGASCAGCCQVLEFRTISFELFATQDMHLHVRRVVMEHIK
;
A
#
# COMPACT_ATOMS: atom_id res chain seq x y z
N MET A 1 2.74 4.44 43.27
CA MET A 1 3.12 3.60 42.11
C MET A 1 2.61 4.30 40.87
N SER A 2 3.52 4.81 40.07
CA SER A 2 3.27 5.76 38.99
C SER A 2 2.77 5.04 37.74
N HIS A 3 1.55 5.38 37.29
CA HIS A 3 1.07 4.98 35.97
C HIS A 3 1.76 5.86 34.91
N SER A 4 2.79 5.32 34.27
CA SER A 4 3.38 5.93 33.07
C SER A 4 2.33 5.90 31.95
N LYS A 5 1.70 7.05 31.69
CA LYS A 5 0.86 7.26 30.51
C LYS A 5 1.81 7.45 29.33
N PHE A 6 1.96 6.42 28.52
CA PHE A 6 2.56 6.54 27.19
C PHE A 6 1.64 7.44 26.35
N GLN A 7 1.91 8.75 26.33
CA GLN A 7 1.32 9.67 25.36
C GLN A 7 2.13 9.55 24.07
N GLY A 8 1.80 8.53 23.27
CA GLY A 8 2.23 8.51 21.86
C GLY A 8 1.70 9.76 21.15
N PRO A 9 2.40 10.28 20.14
CA PRO A 9 1.92 11.42 19.38
C PRO A 9 0.52 11.11 18.85
N SER A 10 -0.44 12.00 19.11
CA SER A 10 -1.76 11.92 18.48
C SER A 10 -1.53 11.80 16.97
N LEU A 11 -2.00 10.71 16.36
CA LEU A 11 -1.90 10.44 14.92
C LEU A 11 -2.73 11.48 14.14
N THR A 12 -2.26 12.72 14.12
CA THR A 12 -2.86 13.79 13.31
C THR A 12 -2.52 13.54 11.87
N TRP A 13 -3.54 13.41 11.02
CA TRP A 13 -3.35 13.13 9.61
C TRP A 13 -2.57 14.25 8.91
N THR A 14 -1.59 13.85 8.10
CA THR A 14 -0.83 14.78 7.27
C THR A 14 -1.75 15.50 6.28
N ALA A 15 -1.33 16.67 5.81
CA ALA A 15 -2.08 17.42 4.80
C ALA A 15 -2.27 16.61 3.50
N SER A 16 -1.23 15.86 3.10
CA SER A 16 -1.28 14.96 1.94
C SER A 16 -2.31 13.85 2.10
N ARG A 17 -2.41 13.25 3.29
CA ARG A 17 -3.41 12.21 3.58
C ARG A 17 -4.84 12.75 3.47
N ARG A 18 -5.10 13.91 4.06
CA ARG A 18 -6.42 14.57 3.97
C ARG A 18 -6.80 14.93 2.54
N ALA A 19 -5.85 15.41 1.74
CA ALA A 19 -6.08 15.71 0.33
C ALA A 19 -6.42 14.44 -0.46
N LEU A 20 -5.72 13.33 -0.21
CA LEU A 20 -5.98 12.06 -0.87
C LEU A 20 -7.39 11.52 -0.55
N GLU A 21 -7.85 11.64 0.69
CA GLU A 21 -9.19 11.17 1.08
C GLU A 21 -10.31 11.90 0.34
N VAL A 22 -10.17 13.21 0.13
CA VAL A 22 -11.11 13.98 -0.69
C VAL A 22 -11.17 13.41 -2.12
N LEU A 23 -10.03 13.04 -2.69
CA LEU A 23 -9.96 12.43 -4.01
C LEU A 23 -10.55 11.01 -4.04
N VAL A 24 -10.31 10.20 -3.00
CA VAL A 24 -10.88 8.85 -2.87
C VAL A 24 -12.41 8.90 -2.81
N VAL A 25 -12.98 9.78 -1.99
CA VAL A 25 -14.44 9.95 -1.88
C VAL A 25 -15.04 10.37 -3.23
N LYS A 26 -14.36 11.25 -3.97
CA LYS A 26 -14.79 11.67 -5.32
C LYS A 26 -14.73 10.51 -6.33
N GLU A 27 -13.68 9.69 -6.25
CA GLU A 27 -13.47 8.53 -7.12
C GLU A 27 -14.51 7.41 -6.90
N GLU A 28 -14.93 7.19 -5.65
CA GLU A 28 -16.00 6.23 -5.34
C GLU A 28 -17.34 6.62 -6.00
N HIS A 29 -17.63 7.91 -6.05
CA HIS A 29 -18.82 8.43 -6.72
C HIS A 29 -18.75 8.24 -8.25
N PHE A 30 -17.56 8.44 -8.84
CA PHE A 30 -17.31 8.23 -10.27
C PHE A 30 -17.42 6.75 -10.66
N SER A 31 -16.84 5.85 -9.87
CA SER A 31 -16.86 4.40 -10.13
C SER A 31 -18.28 3.80 -10.16
N ARG A 32 -19.24 4.40 -9.44
CA ARG A 32 -20.64 3.95 -9.42
C ARG A 32 -21.45 4.40 -10.63
N THR A 33 -21.00 5.43 -11.32
CA THR A 33 -21.72 6.06 -12.45
C THR A 33 -21.14 5.66 -13.80
N ASP A 34 -19.87 5.27 -13.85
CA ASP A 34 -19.19 4.84 -15.07
C ASP A 34 -19.48 3.36 -15.41
N LYS A 35 -20.45 3.14 -16.30
CA LYS A 35 -20.80 1.81 -16.85
C LYS A 35 -19.87 1.38 -18.01
N GLY A 36 -18.90 2.20 -18.41
CA GLY A 36 -18.09 2.00 -19.62
C GLY A 36 -16.85 1.13 -19.49
N LEU A 37 -16.43 0.76 -18.27
CA LEU A 37 -15.14 0.10 -18.02
C LEU A 37 -15.15 -1.44 -18.16
N GLY A 38 -16.27 -2.04 -18.59
CA GLY A 38 -16.44 -3.49 -18.68
C GLY A 38 -15.47 -4.20 -19.65
N GLN A 39 -14.86 -3.48 -20.59
CA GLN A 39 -13.91 -4.01 -21.58
C GLN A 39 -12.43 -3.80 -21.23
N LEU A 40 -12.11 -3.06 -20.18
CA LEU A 40 -10.70 -2.78 -19.84
C LEU A 40 -10.09 -3.88 -18.95
N SER A 41 -8.82 -4.20 -19.20
CA SER A 41 -8.06 -5.11 -18.33
C SER A 41 -7.95 -4.56 -16.90
N HIS A 42 -7.71 -5.44 -15.92
CA HIS A 42 -7.55 -5.02 -14.51
C HIS A 42 -6.43 -3.98 -14.34
N HIS A 43 -5.32 -4.13 -15.04
CA HIS A 43 -4.19 -3.21 -15.01
C HIS A 43 -4.57 -1.81 -15.54
N GLN A 44 -5.26 -1.76 -16.68
CA GLN A 44 -5.71 -0.49 -17.27
C GLN A 44 -6.71 0.23 -16.36
N ARG A 45 -7.66 -0.51 -15.78
CA ARG A 45 -8.61 0.05 -14.80
C ARG A 45 -7.88 0.61 -13.59
N LEU A 46 -6.90 -0.09 -13.05
CA LEU A 46 -6.09 0.39 -11.92
C LEU A 46 -5.28 1.63 -12.28
N SER A 47 -4.60 1.63 -13.43
CA SER A 47 -3.79 2.77 -13.90
C SER A 47 -4.62 4.04 -14.06
N GLN A 48 -5.81 3.96 -14.69
CA GLN A 48 -6.70 5.10 -14.83
C GLN A 48 -7.20 5.64 -13.48
N ARG A 49 -7.49 4.76 -12.52
CA ARG A 49 -7.89 5.16 -11.16
C ARG A 49 -6.75 5.89 -10.44
N LEU A 50 -5.53 5.37 -10.52
CA LEU A 50 -4.36 6.00 -9.90
C LEU A 50 -4.09 7.39 -10.50
N GLN A 51 -4.21 7.54 -11.82
CA GLN A 51 -4.09 8.86 -12.48
C GLN A 51 -5.11 9.88 -11.95
N ARG A 52 -6.37 9.49 -11.75
CA ARG A 52 -7.40 10.40 -11.18
C ARG A 52 -7.11 10.79 -9.73
N LEU A 53 -6.41 9.94 -8.99
CA LEU A 53 -5.97 10.20 -7.63
C LEU A 53 -4.61 10.94 -7.57
N ASN A 54 -4.02 11.28 -8.72
CA ASN A 54 -2.67 11.83 -8.83
C ASN A 54 -1.62 10.96 -8.12
N LEU A 55 -1.73 9.65 -8.32
CA LEU A 55 -0.83 8.63 -7.82
C LEU A 55 -0.15 7.91 -8.98
N ASP A 56 1.10 7.54 -8.79
CA ASP A 56 1.87 6.76 -9.75
C ASP A 56 1.79 5.26 -9.45
N MET A 57 1.75 4.44 -10.50
CA MET A 57 1.85 2.99 -10.37
C MET A 57 3.31 2.57 -10.37
N LEU A 58 3.79 2.08 -9.24
CA LEU A 58 5.11 1.48 -9.13
C LEU A 58 5.04 -0.02 -9.40
N THR A 59 5.82 -0.51 -10.37
CA THR A 59 5.93 -1.96 -10.62
C THR A 59 6.98 -2.59 -9.70
N MET A 60 6.56 -3.61 -8.95
CA MET A 60 7.42 -4.37 -8.05
C MET A 60 7.69 -5.77 -8.58
N ALA A 61 8.83 -6.36 -8.20
CA ALA A 61 9.09 -7.77 -8.49
C ALA A 61 8.03 -8.64 -7.79
N GLY A 62 7.32 -9.47 -8.54
CA GLY A 62 6.20 -10.28 -8.04
C GLY A 62 6.63 -11.51 -7.25
N ASP A 63 7.13 -11.32 -6.02
CA ASP A 63 7.55 -12.39 -5.12
C ASP A 63 6.94 -12.24 -3.71
N GLY A 64 7.23 -13.18 -2.81
CA GLY A 64 6.72 -13.14 -1.43
C GLY A 64 7.15 -11.93 -0.60
N ASN A 65 7.98 -11.02 -1.13
CA ASN A 65 8.43 -9.79 -0.46
C ASN A 65 7.72 -8.53 -1.00
N CYS A 66 6.81 -8.65 -1.97
CA CYS A 66 6.19 -7.54 -2.70
C CYS A 66 4.77 -7.16 -2.24
N GLN A 67 4.22 -7.80 -1.20
CA GLN A 67 2.78 -8.05 -1.16
C GLN A 67 1.86 -6.82 -0.99
N VAL A 68 1.33 -6.32 -2.11
CA VAL A 68 -0.04 -5.78 -2.22
C VAL A 68 -0.90 -6.82 -2.94
N GLY A 69 -1.99 -7.26 -2.31
CA GLY A 69 -2.85 -8.33 -2.81
C GLY A 69 -3.67 -7.95 -4.04
N PHE A 70 -3.42 -8.63 -5.16
CA PHE A 70 -4.48 -9.07 -6.08
C PHE A 70 -4.17 -10.50 -6.53
N GLN A 71 -4.61 -11.49 -5.74
CA GLN A 71 -4.52 -12.91 -6.12
C GLN A 71 -5.68 -13.27 -7.06
N GLY A 72 -5.38 -13.37 -8.35
CA GLY A 72 -6.02 -14.35 -9.20
C GLY A 72 -5.20 -15.64 -9.17
N GLY A 73 -5.66 -16.67 -8.45
CA GLY A 73 -5.16 -18.04 -8.59
C GLY A 73 -4.26 -18.57 -7.46
N ALA A 74 -4.90 -19.34 -6.57
CA ALA A 74 -4.42 -20.48 -5.78
C ALA A 74 -3.19 -20.36 -4.83
N SER A 75 -3.52 -20.59 -3.54
CA SER A 75 -2.73 -21.34 -2.54
C SER A 75 -1.60 -20.62 -1.78
N CYS A 76 -1.97 -19.79 -0.79
CA CYS A 76 -1.35 -19.84 0.55
C CYS A 76 -2.30 -19.22 1.60
N ALA A 77 -3.28 -20.01 2.05
CA ALA A 77 -4.11 -19.65 3.19
C ALA A 77 -3.33 -19.93 4.49
N GLY A 78 -2.91 -18.87 5.17
CA GLY A 78 -2.42 -18.91 6.55
C GLY A 78 -0.92 -18.67 6.69
N CYS A 79 -0.56 -17.64 7.47
CA CYS A 79 0.78 -17.27 7.95
C CYS A 79 1.61 -16.22 7.18
N CYS A 80 1.07 -15.51 6.19
CA CYS A 80 1.78 -14.34 5.64
C CYS A 80 1.43 -13.08 6.45
N GLN A 81 2.25 -12.75 7.44
CA GLN A 81 2.25 -11.40 8.01
C GLN A 81 2.61 -10.41 6.89
N VAL A 82 1.70 -9.48 6.64
CA VAL A 82 1.74 -8.47 5.57
C VAL A 82 2.91 -7.53 5.82
N LEU A 83 4.06 -7.79 5.20
CA LEU A 83 5.20 -6.88 5.24
C LEU A 83 5.73 -6.68 3.82
N GLU A 84 5.35 -5.54 3.25
CA GLU A 84 5.75 -5.04 1.94
C GLU A 84 7.21 -4.56 1.93
N PHE A 85 8.15 -5.48 2.15
CA PHE A 85 9.56 -5.11 2.29
C PHE A 85 10.15 -4.47 1.02
N ARG A 86 9.70 -4.88 -0.17
CA ARG A 86 10.13 -4.23 -1.42
C ARG A 86 9.60 -2.80 -1.54
N THR A 87 8.36 -2.54 -1.12
CA THR A 87 7.77 -1.19 -1.11
C THR A 87 8.50 -0.29 -0.15
N ILE A 88 8.71 -0.76 1.08
CA ILE A 88 9.45 0.00 2.09
C ILE A 88 10.89 0.24 1.64
N SER A 89 11.53 -0.76 1.03
CA SER A 89 12.88 -0.62 0.47
C SER A 89 12.92 0.47 -0.60
N PHE A 90 11.93 0.50 -1.51
CA PHE A 90 11.88 1.52 -2.55
C PHE A 90 11.65 2.92 -1.98
N GLU A 91 10.74 3.07 -1.03
CA GLU A 91 10.47 4.37 -0.38
C GLU A 91 11.68 4.91 0.40
N LEU A 92 12.45 4.02 1.05
CA LEU A 92 13.60 4.42 1.88
C LEU A 92 14.90 4.60 1.07
N PHE A 93 15.11 3.80 0.03
CA PHE A 93 16.40 3.69 -0.65
C PHE A 93 16.33 3.90 -2.17
N ALA A 94 15.15 4.22 -2.72
CA ALA A 94 14.89 4.28 -4.17
C ALA A 94 15.27 2.98 -4.92
N THR A 95 15.35 1.85 -4.21
CA THR A 95 15.63 0.51 -4.77
C THR A 95 14.85 -0.57 -4.02
N GLN A 96 14.45 -1.64 -4.72
CA GLN A 96 13.82 -2.81 -4.11
C GLN A 96 14.83 -3.83 -3.56
N ASP A 97 16.12 -3.67 -3.85
CA ASP A 97 17.16 -4.66 -3.55
C ASP A 97 17.49 -4.76 -2.05
N MET A 98 17.14 -3.71 -1.30
CA MET A 98 17.37 -3.66 0.16
C MET A 98 16.24 -4.34 0.96
N HIS A 99 15.30 -5.03 0.31
CA HIS A 99 14.16 -5.66 0.98
C HIS A 99 14.56 -6.67 2.08
N LEU A 100 15.67 -7.41 1.91
CA LEU A 100 16.20 -8.31 2.94
C LEU A 100 16.77 -7.56 4.16
N HIS A 101 17.41 -6.41 3.91
CA HIS A 101 17.90 -5.55 4.98
C HIS A 101 16.74 -4.96 5.78
N VAL A 102 15.74 -4.40 5.10
CA VAL A 102 14.52 -3.89 5.72
C VAL A 102 13.84 -4.98 6.55
N ARG A 103 13.69 -6.19 5.99
CA ARG A 103 13.12 -7.34 6.72
C ARG A 103 13.88 -7.65 8.01
N ARG A 104 15.21 -7.68 7.95
CA ARG A 104 16.03 -7.93 9.14
C ARG A 104 15.78 -6.88 10.22
N VAL A 105 15.86 -5.60 9.86
CA VAL A 105 15.68 -4.48 10.80
C VAL A 105 14.30 -4.50 11.44
N VAL A 106 13.23 -4.72 10.65
CA VAL A 106 11.86 -4.81 11.16
C VAL A 106 11.70 -5.99 12.12
N MET A 107 12.23 -7.16 11.76
CA MET A 107 12.15 -8.35 12.61
C MET A 107 12.96 -8.23 13.90
N GLU A 108 14.06 -7.49 13.90
CA GLU A 108 14.81 -7.16 15.11
C GLU A 108 14.05 -6.19 16.01
N HIS A 109 13.35 -5.22 15.43
CA HIS A 109 12.58 -4.23 16.18
C HIS A 109 11.29 -4.79 16.82
N ILE A 110 10.73 -5.86 16.26
CA ILE A 110 9.52 -6.52 16.80
C ILE A 110 9.85 -7.45 17.98
N LYS A 111 11.11 -7.86 18.16
CA LYS A 111 11.55 -8.67 19.31
C LYS A 111 11.60 -7.84 20.58
#